data_AF-A0A534H8B5-F1
#
_entry.id   AF-A0A534H8B5-F1
#
_cell.length_a   1.000
_cell.length_b   1.000
_cell.length_c   1.000
_cell.angle_alpha   90.00
_cell.angle_beta   90.00
_cell.angle_gamma   90.00
#
_symmetry.space_group_name_H-M   'P 1'
#
loop_
_entity.id
_entity.type
_entity.pdbx_description
1 polymer ?
#
loop_
_entity_poly.entity_id
_entity_poly.type
_entity_poly.pdbx_seq_one_letter_code
_entity_poly.pdbx_strand_id
1 'polypeptide(L)'
;MTAARAAPGHACGKRHGSLSPGARYLYVPPTKGNSTWETRMRPPAVLIAATLTLAAGLAHADECRLKPKEVVTRFMNEFYVRKQVRTAFETWVEPGYVQHNPLAATGREAAIAFLEPFYRDHPDANYSIKRIIAEGNLVVVHSHAKFKAGDRGLAVVDIVRVEHCKIAEHWDVAQPVPEKSANANGMF
;
A
#
# COMPACT_ATOMS: atom_id res chain seq x y z
N MET A 1 -58.49 -26.63 -25.66
CA MET A 1 -57.88 -26.21 -26.94
C MET A 1 -56.73 -25.29 -26.55
N THR A 2 -55.44 -25.57 -26.71
CA THR A 2 -54.70 -26.61 -27.41
C THR A 2 -53.31 -26.64 -26.77
N ALA A 3 -52.70 -27.83 -26.69
CA ALA A 3 -51.38 -28.07 -26.10
C ALA A 3 -50.28 -28.16 -27.17
N ALA A 4 -49.01 -27.91 -26.78
CA ALA A 4 -47.77 -28.52 -27.32
C ALA A 4 -46.58 -28.10 -26.38
N ARG A 5 -46.03 -28.97 -25.50
CA ARG A 5 -44.92 -29.96 -25.63
C ARG A 5 -43.60 -29.36 -26.21
N ALA A 6 -42.51 -29.23 -25.42
CA ALA A 6 -41.49 -30.22 -24.95
C ALA A 6 -40.53 -30.67 -26.09
N ALA A 7 -39.20 -30.83 -25.97
CA ALA A 7 -38.15 -30.61 -24.95
C ALA A 7 -36.73 -30.66 -25.67
N PRO A 8 -35.59 -31.11 -25.09
CA PRO A 8 -34.31 -30.36 -25.06
C PRO A 8 -33.13 -31.03 -25.81
N GLY A 9 -31.94 -30.42 -25.81
CA GLY A 9 -30.71 -31.10 -26.25
C GLY A 9 -29.38 -30.38 -25.95
N HIS A 10 -28.54 -31.07 -25.15
CA HIS A 10 -27.07 -31.29 -25.31
C HIS A 10 -26.09 -30.09 -25.39
N ALA A 11 -24.89 -30.08 -24.81
CA ALA A 11 -24.13 -31.05 -24.02
C ALA A 11 -22.97 -30.35 -23.29
N CYS A 12 -22.56 -30.96 -22.18
CA CYS A 12 -21.35 -30.73 -21.40
C CYS A 12 -20.08 -31.07 -22.20
N GLY A 13 -19.12 -30.14 -22.27
CA GLY A 13 -17.80 -30.37 -22.83
C GLY A 13 -16.71 -30.19 -21.78
N LYS A 14 -16.36 -31.28 -21.07
CA LYS A 14 -15.05 -31.39 -20.40
C LYS A 14 -14.00 -31.69 -21.46
N ARG A 15 -12.91 -30.92 -21.51
CA ARG A 15 -11.63 -31.42 -22.02
C ARG A 15 -10.52 -31.11 -21.02
N HIS A 16 -10.05 -32.19 -20.41
CA HIS A 16 -8.83 -32.27 -19.63
C HIS A 16 -7.64 -31.99 -20.56
N GLY A 17 -6.86 -30.95 -20.26
CA GLY A 17 -5.49 -30.81 -20.75
C GLY A 17 -4.58 -31.70 -19.93
N SER A 18 -4.25 -32.88 -20.48
CA SER A 18 -3.21 -33.77 -19.99
C SER A 18 -1.84 -33.12 -20.26
N LEU A 19 -1.16 -32.66 -19.22
CA LEU A 19 0.24 -32.26 -19.28
C LEU A 19 1.12 -33.52 -19.30
N SER A 20 1.92 -33.69 -20.34
CA SER A 20 2.94 -34.74 -20.44
C SER A 20 4.05 -34.52 -19.39
N PRO A 21 4.54 -35.58 -18.71
CA PRO A 21 5.62 -35.46 -17.75
C PRO A 21 6.98 -35.63 -18.44
N GLY A 22 7.90 -34.70 -18.22
CA GLY A 22 9.32 -34.94 -18.54
C GLY A 22 10.10 -33.73 -19.01
N ALA A 23 10.55 -32.90 -18.08
CA ALA A 23 11.75 -32.08 -18.26
C ALA A 23 12.43 -31.92 -16.90
N ARG A 24 13.24 -32.92 -16.55
CA ARG A 24 14.21 -32.81 -15.45
C ARG A 24 15.38 -31.99 -15.96
N TYR A 25 15.43 -30.71 -15.62
CA TYR A 25 16.64 -29.92 -15.81
C TYR A 25 17.70 -30.41 -14.82
N LEU A 26 18.76 -30.99 -15.37
CA LEU A 26 19.93 -31.48 -14.66
C LEU A 26 20.77 -30.29 -14.19
N TYR A 27 20.91 -30.19 -12.87
CA TYR A 27 21.89 -29.36 -12.19
C TYR A 27 23.28 -29.98 -12.37
N VAL A 28 24.22 -29.25 -12.97
CA VAL A 28 25.63 -29.65 -13.08
C VAL A 28 26.49 -28.61 -12.36
N PRO A 29 27.01 -28.91 -11.16
CA PRO A 29 28.02 -28.08 -10.51
C PRO A 29 29.43 -28.40 -11.04
N PRO A 30 30.36 -27.43 -11.04
CA PRO A 30 31.70 -27.62 -11.58
C PRO A 30 32.59 -28.37 -10.58
N THR A 31 33.21 -29.47 -11.00
CA THR A 31 34.30 -30.09 -10.23
C THR A 31 35.65 -29.76 -10.84
N LYS A 32 36.43 -29.10 -9.98
CA LYS A 32 37.81 -28.65 -10.10
C LYS A 32 38.74 -29.72 -10.71
N GLY A 33 39.51 -29.31 -11.72
CA GLY A 33 40.65 -30.07 -12.21
C GLY A 33 41.79 -30.03 -11.20
N ASN A 34 42.34 -31.19 -10.88
CA ASN A 34 43.47 -31.33 -9.97
C ASN A 34 44.79 -31.25 -10.75
N SER A 35 45.55 -30.20 -10.42
CA SER A 35 46.99 -30.15 -10.16
C SER A 35 47.90 -31.17 -10.87
N THR A 36 48.72 -30.68 -11.80
CA THR A 36 50.02 -31.29 -12.09
C THR A 36 51.09 -30.20 -12.29
N TRP A 37 52.16 -30.34 -11.50
CA TRP A 37 53.52 -29.78 -11.59
C TRP A 37 53.70 -28.25 -11.73
N GLU A 38 54.17 -27.61 -10.64
CA GLU A 38 54.98 -26.40 -10.73
C GLU A 38 56.32 -26.65 -10.02
N THR A 39 57.42 -26.52 -10.75
CA THR A 39 58.70 -26.10 -10.17
C THR A 39 59.44 -25.30 -11.21
N ARG A 40 59.40 -23.97 -11.10
CA ARG A 40 60.45 -23.06 -11.56
C ARG A 40 60.29 -21.70 -10.86
N MET A 41 61.24 -21.41 -9.98
CA MET A 41 61.40 -20.15 -9.26
C MET A 41 61.66 -18.98 -10.22
N ARG A 42 61.06 -17.81 -9.95
CA ARG A 42 61.55 -16.48 -10.33
C ARG A 42 61.19 -15.46 -9.21
N PRO A 43 62.07 -14.52 -8.83
CA PRO A 43 61.83 -13.58 -7.72
C PRO A 43 61.28 -12.23 -8.24
N PRO A 44 61.07 -11.21 -7.37
CA PRO A 44 59.78 -10.74 -6.90
C PRO A 44 59.25 -9.53 -7.69
N ALA A 45 57.93 -9.46 -7.89
CA ALA A 45 57.25 -8.21 -8.18
C ALA A 45 56.26 -7.94 -7.03
N VAL A 46 56.69 -7.14 -6.06
CA VAL A 46 55.81 -6.61 -5.01
C VAL A 46 54.89 -5.58 -5.69
N LEU A 47 53.72 -6.04 -6.12
CA LEU A 47 52.62 -5.18 -6.50
C LEU A 47 51.86 -4.83 -5.22
N ILE A 48 52.04 -3.60 -4.73
CA ILE A 48 51.15 -3.03 -3.72
C ILE A 48 49.81 -2.83 -4.41
N ALA A 49 48.90 -3.81 -4.26
CA ALA A 49 47.50 -3.62 -4.62
C ALA A 49 46.91 -2.62 -3.62
N ALA A 50 46.80 -1.35 -4.03
CA ALA A 50 46.01 -0.38 -3.30
C ALA A 50 44.55 -0.87 -3.34
N THR A 51 44.09 -1.49 -2.25
CA THR A 51 42.68 -1.78 -2.04
C THR A 51 41.98 -0.44 -1.88
N LEU A 52 41.43 0.07 -2.98
CA LEU A 52 40.44 1.13 -2.93
C LEU A 52 39.22 0.52 -2.22
N THR A 53 39.11 0.73 -0.91
CA THR A 53 37.84 0.57 -0.21
C THR A 53 36.91 1.62 -0.78
N LEU A 54 36.15 1.26 -1.81
CA LEU A 54 34.97 2.00 -2.19
C LEU A 54 33.98 1.81 -1.04
N ALA A 55 34.08 2.68 -0.03
CA ALA A 55 32.97 2.93 0.86
C ALA A 55 31.90 3.55 -0.03
N ALA A 56 31.11 2.70 -0.69
CA ALA A 56 29.84 3.08 -1.25
C ALA A 56 29.06 3.63 -0.06
N GLY A 57 28.99 4.95 0.03
CA GLY A 57 28.02 5.60 0.87
C GLY A 57 26.69 5.03 0.43
N LEU A 58 26.13 4.13 1.25
CA LEU A 58 24.69 3.96 1.30
C LEU A 58 24.19 5.37 1.45
N ALA A 59 23.58 5.89 0.39
CA ALA A 59 22.87 7.15 0.43
C ALA A 59 22.04 7.08 1.71
N HIS A 60 22.34 7.93 2.67
CA HIS A 60 21.40 8.22 3.73
C HIS A 60 20.23 8.86 2.98
N ALA A 61 19.29 8.04 2.50
CA ALA A 61 17.95 8.48 2.24
C ALA A 61 17.57 9.25 3.49
N ASP A 62 17.35 10.57 3.34
CA ASP A 62 17.13 11.50 4.43
C ASP A 62 16.36 10.79 5.55
N GLU A 63 17.02 10.54 6.68
CA GLU A 63 16.33 9.92 7.80
C GLU A 63 15.14 10.81 8.14
N CYS A 64 13.95 10.28 7.92
CA CYS A 64 12.71 10.92 8.28
C CYS A 64 12.80 11.45 9.71
N ARG A 65 12.80 12.78 9.86
CA ARG A 65 12.86 13.42 11.20
C ARG A 65 11.48 13.66 11.80
N LEU A 66 10.41 13.42 11.05
CA LEU A 66 9.05 13.64 11.53
C LEU A 66 8.57 12.44 12.33
N LYS A 67 7.89 12.71 13.43
CA LYS A 67 7.15 11.67 14.14
C LYS A 67 5.97 11.21 13.28
N PRO A 68 5.56 9.93 13.38
CA PRO A 68 4.38 9.42 12.65
C PRO A 68 3.13 10.29 12.81
N LYS A 69 2.87 10.77 14.04
CA LYS A 69 1.76 11.68 14.31
C LYS A 69 1.86 12.99 13.50
N GLU A 70 3.06 13.52 13.29
CA GLU A 70 3.26 14.76 12.52
C GLU A 70 3.05 14.52 11.03
N VAL A 71 3.55 13.41 10.49
CA VAL A 71 3.32 12.98 9.10
C VAL A 71 1.82 12.93 8.81
N VAL A 72 1.08 12.21 9.65
CA VAL A 72 -0.37 12.03 9.47
C VAL A 72 -1.12 13.34 9.69
N THR A 73 -0.75 14.14 10.70
CA THR A 73 -1.40 15.44 10.91
C THR A 73 -1.25 16.35 9.68
N ARG A 74 -0.05 16.39 9.07
CA ARG A 74 0.21 17.19 7.86
C ARG A 74 -0.55 16.64 6.66
N PHE A 75 -0.53 15.32 6.46
CA PHE A 75 -1.32 14.66 5.42
C PHE A 75 -2.80 14.98 5.55
N MET A 76 -3.40 14.80 6.73
CA MET A 76 -4.82 15.05 6.95
C MET A 76 -5.19 16.51 6.72
N ASN A 77 -4.34 17.46 7.12
CA ASN A 77 -4.58 18.87 6.82
C ASN A 77 -4.51 19.18 5.31
N GLU A 78 -3.50 18.67 4.62
CA GLU A 78 -3.34 18.93 3.19
C GLU A 78 -4.43 18.26 2.35
N PHE A 79 -4.77 17.03 2.68
CA PHE A 79 -5.80 16.26 1.99
C PHE A 79 -7.21 16.74 2.35
N TYR A 80 -7.62 16.65 3.61
CA TYR A 80 -9.01 16.86 3.99
C TYR A 80 -9.39 18.33 4.18
N VAL A 81 -8.48 19.15 4.70
CA VAL A 81 -8.77 20.57 5.00
C VAL A 81 -8.50 21.45 3.79
N ARG A 82 -7.32 21.30 3.17
CA ARG A 82 -6.93 22.08 1.99
C ARG A 82 -7.40 21.49 0.67
N LYS A 83 -7.96 20.27 0.68
CA LYS A 83 -8.49 19.56 -0.50
C LYS A 83 -7.46 19.40 -1.62
N GLN A 84 -6.18 19.29 -1.26
CA GLN A 84 -5.08 19.09 -2.22
C GLN A 84 -4.76 17.61 -2.36
N VAL A 85 -5.68 16.86 -2.99
CA VAL A 85 -5.62 15.38 -3.07
C VAL A 85 -4.27 14.91 -3.62
N ARG A 86 -3.92 15.31 -4.85
CA ARG A 86 -2.69 14.86 -5.51
C ARG A 86 -1.43 15.17 -4.71
N THR A 87 -1.25 16.43 -4.34
CA THR A 87 -0.05 16.87 -3.62
C THR A 87 0.07 16.20 -2.25
N ALA A 88 -1.03 16.03 -1.52
CA ALA A 88 -1.02 15.32 -0.24
C ALA A 88 -0.56 13.86 -0.40
N PHE A 89 -1.10 13.14 -1.38
CA PHE A 89 -0.74 11.74 -1.61
C PHE A 89 0.70 11.59 -2.13
N GLU A 90 1.12 12.40 -3.10
CA GLU A 90 2.48 12.34 -3.65
C GLU A 90 3.55 12.67 -2.59
N THR A 91 3.25 13.63 -1.71
CA THR A 91 4.13 14.03 -0.61
C THR A 91 4.19 12.97 0.49
N TRP A 92 3.03 12.53 0.99
CA TRP A 92 2.95 11.82 2.27
C TRP A 92 2.63 10.34 2.17
N VAL A 93 2.36 9.78 1.00
CA VAL A 93 1.95 8.37 0.85
C VAL A 93 2.95 7.62 -0.02
N GLU A 94 3.29 6.40 0.39
CA GLU A 94 4.14 5.49 -0.39
C GLU A 94 3.43 5.12 -1.71
N PRO A 95 4.15 5.05 -2.86
CA PRO A 95 3.53 4.68 -4.13
C PRO A 95 2.73 3.37 -4.06
N GLY A 96 3.26 2.39 -3.32
CA GLY A 96 2.67 1.07 -3.13
C GLY A 96 1.96 0.87 -1.79
N TYR A 97 1.48 1.94 -1.13
CA TYR A 97 0.84 1.80 0.18
C TYR A 97 -0.29 0.76 0.14
N VAL A 98 -0.36 -0.09 1.16
CA VAL A 98 -1.34 -1.17 1.25
C VAL A 98 -2.68 -0.61 1.75
N GLN A 99 -3.77 -0.92 1.04
CA GLN A 99 -5.12 -0.47 1.37
C GLN A 99 -5.98 -1.66 1.80
N HIS A 100 -6.57 -1.56 2.99
CA HIS A 100 -7.44 -2.60 3.55
C HIS A 100 -8.93 -2.29 3.45
N ASN A 101 -9.32 -1.04 3.14
CA ASN A 101 -10.72 -0.72 2.88
C ASN A 101 -11.20 -1.52 1.66
N PRO A 102 -12.23 -2.38 1.80
CA PRO A 102 -12.70 -3.26 0.72
C PRO A 102 -13.34 -2.52 -0.47
N LEU A 103 -13.62 -1.22 -0.31
CA LEU A 103 -14.17 -0.36 -1.36
C LEU A 103 -13.09 0.37 -2.15
N ALA A 104 -11.80 0.24 -1.78
CA ALA A 104 -10.70 0.96 -2.40
C ALA A 104 -9.60 -0.01 -2.90
N ALA A 105 -9.03 0.28 -4.07
CA ALA A 105 -7.87 -0.42 -4.57
C ALA A 105 -6.59 0.03 -3.85
N THR A 106 -5.61 -0.89 -3.73
CA THR A 106 -4.28 -0.62 -3.21
C THR A 106 -3.45 0.27 -4.15
N GLY A 107 -2.55 1.07 -3.56
CA GLY A 107 -1.61 1.93 -4.29
C GLY A 107 -2.04 3.39 -4.39
N ARG A 108 -1.04 4.30 -4.37
CA ARG A 108 -1.25 5.74 -4.30
C ARG A 108 -2.07 6.28 -5.46
N GLU A 109 -1.74 5.89 -6.69
CA GLU A 109 -2.45 6.39 -7.87
C GLU A 109 -3.90 5.90 -7.92
N ALA A 110 -4.18 4.70 -7.42
CA ALA A 110 -5.55 4.20 -7.31
C ALA A 110 -6.39 5.06 -6.33
N ALA A 111 -5.79 5.48 -5.21
CA ALA A 111 -6.44 6.40 -4.27
C ALA A 111 -6.68 7.78 -4.88
N ILE A 112 -5.67 8.36 -5.55
CA ILE A 112 -5.81 9.67 -6.21
C ILE A 112 -6.92 9.62 -7.28
N ALA A 113 -6.92 8.59 -8.13
CA ALA A 113 -7.92 8.42 -9.19
C ALA A 113 -9.35 8.27 -8.65
N PHE A 114 -9.50 7.71 -7.44
CA PHE A 114 -10.80 7.64 -6.76
C PHE A 114 -11.21 8.97 -6.11
N LEU A 115 -10.27 9.65 -5.43
CA LEU A 115 -10.56 10.80 -4.57
C LEU A 115 -10.66 12.13 -5.32
N GLU A 116 -9.92 12.34 -6.40
CA GLU A 116 -10.00 13.58 -7.19
C GLU A 116 -11.42 13.80 -7.76
N PRO A 117 -12.06 12.81 -8.43
CA PRO A 117 -13.45 12.94 -8.88
C PRO A 117 -14.42 13.14 -7.71
N PHE A 118 -14.23 12.39 -6.61
CA PHE A 118 -15.09 12.49 -5.44
C PHE A 118 -15.14 13.93 -4.89
N TYR A 119 -14.01 14.58 -4.67
CA TYR A 119 -14.01 15.96 -4.15
C TYR A 119 -14.51 17.00 -5.14
N ARG A 120 -14.35 16.76 -6.44
CA ARG A 120 -14.95 17.59 -7.49
C ARG A 120 -16.48 17.50 -7.45
N ASP A 121 -17.01 16.29 -7.28
CA ASP A 121 -18.46 16.03 -7.32
C ASP A 121 -19.15 16.33 -5.96
N HIS A 122 -18.37 16.39 -4.88
CA HIS A 122 -18.80 16.71 -3.51
C HIS A 122 -18.05 17.95 -2.95
N PRO A 123 -18.25 19.16 -3.49
CA PRO A 123 -17.53 20.35 -3.06
C PRO A 123 -17.81 20.73 -1.60
N ASP A 124 -18.98 20.37 -1.08
CA ASP A 124 -19.39 20.59 0.32
C ASP A 124 -18.88 19.50 1.27
N ALA A 125 -18.14 18.50 0.78
CA ALA A 125 -17.56 17.48 1.65
C ALA A 125 -16.66 18.14 2.70
N ASN A 126 -16.87 17.78 3.96
CA ASN A 126 -16.15 18.29 5.11
C ASN A 126 -15.69 17.14 5.99
N TYR A 127 -14.44 17.20 6.43
CA TYR A 127 -13.86 16.30 7.41
C TYR A 127 -13.39 17.09 8.61
N SER A 128 -13.97 16.79 9.77
CA SER A 128 -13.59 17.40 11.04
C SER A 128 -12.82 16.39 11.88
N ILE A 129 -11.51 16.60 12.01
CA ILE A 129 -10.63 15.76 12.84
C ILE A 129 -10.95 16.00 14.31
N LYS A 130 -11.27 14.94 15.07
CA LYS A 130 -11.58 15.03 16.50
C LYS A 130 -10.38 14.74 17.39
N ARG A 131 -9.56 13.78 16.98
CA ARG A 131 -8.33 13.40 17.69
C ARG A 131 -7.42 12.57 16.81
N ILE A 132 -6.12 12.67 17.10
CA ILE A 132 -5.06 11.87 16.50
C ILE A 132 -4.25 11.25 17.64
N ILE A 133 -4.14 9.93 17.65
CA ILE A 133 -3.42 9.14 18.66
C ILE A 133 -2.32 8.37 17.93
N ALA A 134 -1.14 8.24 18.51
CA ALA A 134 -0.04 7.52 17.89
C ALA A 134 0.65 6.62 18.90
N GLU A 135 0.99 5.42 18.46
CA GLU A 135 1.77 4.42 19.20
C GLU A 135 2.78 3.80 18.24
N GLY A 136 4.08 4.01 18.52
CA GLY A 136 5.14 3.62 17.59
C GLY A 136 4.92 4.25 16.21
N ASN A 137 4.83 3.41 15.18
CA ASN A 137 4.59 3.80 13.79
C ASN A 137 3.11 3.77 13.37
N LEU A 138 2.20 3.36 14.26
CA LEU A 138 0.77 3.37 14.03
C LEU A 138 0.16 4.68 14.50
N VAL A 139 -0.71 5.25 13.68
CA VAL A 139 -1.46 6.47 13.98
C VAL A 139 -2.93 6.22 13.72
N VAL A 140 -3.76 6.58 14.69
CA VAL A 140 -5.21 6.50 14.63
C VAL A 140 -5.78 7.91 14.52
N VAL A 141 -6.66 8.13 13.56
CA VAL A 141 -7.40 9.38 13.40
C VAL A 141 -8.88 9.09 13.57
N HIS A 142 -9.52 9.77 14.53
CA HIS A 142 -10.97 9.76 14.66
C HIS A 142 -11.53 11.06 14.07
N SER A 143 -12.41 10.94 13.08
CA SER A 143 -12.92 12.06 12.32
C SER A 143 -14.44 11.99 12.10
N HIS A 144 -15.04 13.15 11.87
CA HIS A 144 -16.43 13.29 11.44
C HIS A 144 -16.44 13.69 9.97
N ALA A 145 -16.88 12.77 9.09
CA ALA A 145 -16.98 12.99 7.66
C ALA A 145 -18.43 13.33 7.26
N LYS A 146 -18.63 14.42 6.52
CA LYS A 146 -19.92 14.78 5.92
C LYS A 146 -19.70 15.01 4.44
N PHE A 147 -20.51 14.40 3.58
CA PHE A 147 -20.28 14.45 2.12
C PHE A 147 -21.26 15.37 1.37
N LYS A 148 -22.27 15.90 2.07
CA LYS A 148 -23.22 16.89 1.54
C LYS A 148 -23.73 17.78 2.66
N ALA A 149 -24.27 18.95 2.28
CA ALA A 149 -24.95 19.83 3.22
C ALA A 149 -26.10 19.10 3.93
N GLY A 150 -26.23 19.31 5.24
CA GLY A 150 -27.26 18.67 6.06
C GLY A 150 -27.01 17.20 6.41
N ASP A 151 -25.92 16.59 5.95
CA ASP A 151 -25.59 15.20 6.30
C ASP A 151 -25.27 15.07 7.79
N ARG A 152 -25.81 14.01 8.42
CA ARG A 152 -25.38 13.59 9.76
C ARG A 152 -23.94 13.09 9.73
N GLY A 153 -23.53 12.50 8.60
CA GLY A 153 -22.18 12.07 8.32
C GLY A 153 -21.82 10.72 8.94
N LEU A 154 -20.53 10.40 8.86
CA LEU A 154 -19.92 9.20 9.37
C LEU A 154 -18.95 9.56 10.52
N ALA A 155 -18.94 8.74 11.57
CA ALA A 155 -17.80 8.63 12.47
C ALA A 155 -16.81 7.65 11.83
N VAL A 156 -15.61 8.13 11.51
CA VAL A 156 -14.58 7.36 10.83
C VAL A 156 -13.37 7.24 11.75
N VAL A 157 -12.85 6.02 11.86
CA VAL A 157 -11.55 5.76 12.46
C VAL A 157 -10.63 5.26 11.36
N ASP A 158 -9.68 6.11 10.97
CA ASP A 158 -8.59 5.77 10.07
C ASP A 158 -7.41 5.29 10.92
N ILE A 159 -6.81 4.16 10.56
CA ILE A 159 -5.59 3.63 11.16
C ILE A 159 -4.55 3.58 10.05
N VAL A 160 -3.39 4.18 10.29
CA VAL A 160 -2.30 4.20 9.31
C VAL A 160 -0.99 3.78 9.93
N ARG A 161 -0.19 3.05 9.16
CA ARG A 161 1.21 2.78 9.49
C ARG A 161 2.11 3.73 8.71
N VAL A 162 3.06 4.35 9.41
CA VAL A 162 4.03 5.28 8.82
C VAL A 162 5.41 4.63 8.76
N GLU A 163 6.04 4.68 7.59
CA GLU A 163 7.43 4.29 7.38
C GLU A 163 8.13 5.36 6.55
N HIS A 164 9.39 5.67 6.87
CA HIS A 164 10.19 6.63 6.12
C HIS A 164 9.47 7.96 5.81
N CYS A 165 8.75 8.51 6.80
CA CYS A 165 7.96 9.75 6.68
C CYS A 165 6.74 9.67 5.75
N LYS A 166 6.33 8.47 5.35
CA LYS A 166 5.19 8.25 4.47
C LYS A 166 4.22 7.23 5.05
N ILE A 167 2.94 7.38 4.72
CA ILE A 167 1.90 6.40 4.99
C ILE A 167 2.17 5.20 4.08
N ALA A 168 2.46 4.06 4.69
CA ALA A 168 2.78 2.80 4.01
C ALA A 168 1.59 1.85 4.00
N GLU A 169 0.61 2.03 4.89
CA GLU A 169 -0.55 1.15 5.01
C GLU A 169 -1.72 1.88 5.68
N HIS A 170 -2.93 1.51 5.28
CA HIS A 170 -4.17 2.13 5.74
C HIS A 170 -5.28 1.12 5.95
N TRP A 171 -5.98 1.26 7.08
CA TRP A 171 -7.25 0.63 7.41
C TRP A 171 -8.25 1.71 7.80
N ASP A 172 -9.52 1.45 7.60
CA ASP A 172 -10.57 2.27 8.17
C ASP A 172 -11.76 1.44 8.66
N VAL A 173 -12.52 2.05 9.55
CA VAL A 173 -13.91 1.69 9.83
C VAL A 173 -14.74 2.96 9.83
N ALA A 174 -15.93 2.87 9.24
CA ALA A 174 -16.86 3.99 9.16
C ALA A 174 -18.24 3.57 9.67
N GLN A 175 -18.82 4.39 10.55
CA GLN A 175 -20.15 4.18 11.08
C GLN A 175 -21.03 5.40 10.81
N PRO A 176 -22.23 5.24 10.24
CA PRO A 176 -23.21 6.34 10.17
C PRO A 176 -23.52 6.91 11.55
N VAL A 177 -23.50 8.24 11.66
CA VAL A 177 -23.94 8.92 12.88
C VAL A 177 -25.45 8.66 13.04
N PRO A 178 -25.86 7.88 14.06
CA PRO A 178 -27.19 7.27 14.11
C PRO A 178 -28.27 8.32 14.32
N GLU A 179 -29.46 8.18 13.71
CA GLU A 179 -30.55 9.17 13.87
C GLU A 179 -30.92 9.41 15.33
N LYS A 180 -31.05 8.28 16.04
CA LYS A 180 -31.44 8.17 17.44
C LYS A 180 -30.31 7.44 18.18
N SER A 181 -30.03 7.88 19.40
CA SER A 181 -29.07 7.23 20.30
C SER A 181 -29.75 6.87 21.60
N ALA A 182 -29.33 5.77 22.22
CA ALA A 182 -29.75 5.40 23.56
C ALA A 182 -29.15 6.32 24.64
N ASN A 183 -28.10 7.08 24.32
CA ASN A 183 -27.43 8.03 25.21
C ASN A 183 -27.36 9.44 24.60
N ALA A 184 -26.97 10.43 25.43
CA ALA A 184 -26.82 11.83 25.03
C ALA A 184 -25.37 12.25 24.71
N ASN A 185 -24.40 11.33 24.72
CA ASN A 185 -22.97 11.66 24.65
C ASN A 185 -22.51 11.98 23.21
N GLY A 186 -23.25 11.51 22.21
CA GLY A 186 -22.84 11.57 20.81
C GLY A 186 -21.73 10.57 20.47
N MET A 187 -21.22 10.66 19.24
CA MET A 187 -20.18 9.75 18.72
C MET A 187 -18.76 10.31 18.87
N PHE A 188 -18.59 11.57 19.28
CA PHE A 188 -17.33 12.30 19.16
C PHE A 188 -16.86 12.93 20.47
#